data_AF-A0A3E1EEN6-F1
#
_entry.id   AF-A0A3E1EEN6-F1
#
_cell.length_a   1.000
_cell.length_b   1.000
_cell.length_c   1.000
_cell.angle_alpha   90.00
_cell.angle_beta   90.00
_cell.angle_gamma   90.00
#
_symmetry.space_group_name_H-M   'P 1'
#
loop_
_entity.id
_entity.type
_entity.pdbx_description
1 polymer ?
#
loop_
_entity_poly.entity_id
_entity_poly.type
_entity_poly.pdbx_seq_one_letter_code
_entity_poly.pdbx_strand_id
1 'polypeptide(L)'
;LEQWMSGKGLGTCARKLVMEISTIKSMDVVLPVKRGEQIAELTVRTVARPDCHVAELLARLDLDLPRRNLILGETVKSAPGKM
;
A
#
# COMPACT_ATOMS: atom_id res chain seq x y z
N LEU A 1 -8.66 -20.79 -3.87
CA LEU A 1 -7.97 -20.30 -2.64
C LEU A 1 -7.69 -21.44 -1.67
N GLU A 2 -8.69 -22.25 -1.31
CA GLU A 2 -8.53 -23.34 -0.34
C GLU A 2 -7.51 -24.41 -0.75
N GLN A 3 -7.42 -24.76 -2.03
CA GLN A 3 -6.38 -25.69 -2.53
C GLN A 3 -4.96 -25.12 -2.38
N TRP A 4 -4.80 -23.80 -2.57
CA TRP A 4 -3.51 -23.12 -2.41
C TRP A 4 -3.08 -23.03 -0.95
N MET A 5 -4.03 -22.73 -0.05
CA MET A 5 -3.80 -22.75 1.39
C MET A 5 -3.48 -24.15 1.92
N SER A 6 -4.16 -25.17 1.40
CA SER A 6 -3.89 -26.57 1.72
C SER A 6 -2.44 -26.94 1.37
N GLY A 7 -1.97 -26.54 0.18
CA GLY A 7 -0.57 -26.71 -0.24
C GLY A 7 0.47 -25.92 0.57
N LYS A 8 0.06 -24.90 1.32
CA LYS A 8 0.94 -24.07 2.18
C LYS A 8 0.77 -24.37 3.69
N GLY A 9 0.02 -25.42 4.03
CA GLY A 9 -0.19 -25.86 5.42
C GLY A 9 -0.95 -24.86 6.29
N LEU A 10 -1.81 -24.02 5.68
CA LEU A 10 -2.66 -23.04 6.37
C LEU A 10 -4.08 -23.56 6.67
N GLY A 11 -4.36 -24.82 6.32
CA GLY A 11 -5.67 -25.45 6.47
C GLY A 11 -6.65 -25.08 5.36
N THR A 12 -7.95 -25.28 5.62
CA THR A 12 -9.03 -25.10 4.64
C THR A 12 -9.90 -23.87 4.89
N CYS A 13 -9.69 -23.13 5.99
CA CYS A 13 -10.56 -21.99 6.36
C CYS A 13 -10.22 -20.70 5.61
N ALA A 14 -10.56 -20.62 4.31
CA ALA A 14 -10.25 -19.46 3.46
C ALA A 14 -10.84 -18.15 3.99
N ARG A 15 -12.03 -18.23 4.60
CA ARG A 15 -12.73 -17.07 5.16
C ARG A 15 -11.90 -16.37 6.22
N LYS A 16 -11.24 -17.11 7.11
CA LYS A 16 -10.43 -16.51 8.18
C LYS A 16 -9.23 -15.78 7.59
N LEU A 17 -8.53 -16.42 6.65
CA LEU A 17 -7.41 -15.79 5.95
C LEU A 17 -7.83 -14.48 5.25
N VAL A 18 -8.96 -14.49 4.55
CA VAL A 18 -9.47 -13.29 3.87
C VAL A 18 -9.79 -12.18 4.87
N MET A 19 -10.38 -12.51 6.03
CA MET A 19 -10.64 -11.51 7.09
C MET A 19 -9.33 -10.91 7.60
N GLU A 20 -8.32 -11.72 7.90
CA GLU A 20 -7.02 -11.24 8.38
C GLU A 20 -6.31 -10.38 7.32
N ILE A 21 -6.26 -10.80 6.06
CA ILE A 21 -5.64 -10.02 4.96
C ILE A 21 -6.44 -8.73 4.69
N SER A 22 -7.76 -8.72 4.89
CA SER A 22 -8.60 -7.53 4.67
C SER A 22 -8.31 -6.37 5.63
N THR A 23 -7.58 -6.64 6.71
CA THR A 23 -7.10 -5.62 7.65
C THR A 23 -6.06 -4.70 7.01
N ILE A 24 -5.30 -5.20 6.02
CA ILE A 24 -4.28 -4.44 5.31
C ILE A 24 -4.97 -3.33 4.51
N LYS A 25 -4.63 -2.07 4.80
CA LYS A 25 -5.19 -0.91 4.11
C LYS A 25 -4.15 -0.28 3.18
N SER A 26 -4.63 0.18 2.03
CA SER A 26 -3.88 1.08 1.15
C SER A 26 -4.56 2.43 1.19
N MET A 27 -3.79 3.51 1.27
CA MET A 27 -4.30 4.88 1.23
C MET A 27 -3.51 5.73 0.25
N ASP A 28 -4.18 6.74 -0.31
CA ASP A 28 -3.56 7.77 -1.14
C ASP A 28 -3.36 9.03 -0.30
N VAL A 29 -2.13 9.54 -0.32
CA VAL A 29 -1.73 10.74 0.40
C VAL A 29 -1.29 11.79 -0.61
N VAL A 30 -1.89 12.98 -0.53
CA VAL A 30 -1.49 14.14 -1.33
C VAL A 30 -0.50 14.96 -0.49
N LEU A 31 0.72 15.11 -0.98
CA LEU A 31 1.81 15.83 -0.31
C LEU A 31 2.18 17.08 -1.13
N PRO A 32 2.18 18.28 -0.53
CA PRO A 32 2.78 19.43 -1.18
C PRO A 32 4.31 19.29 -1.17
N VAL A 33 4.92 19.23 -2.34
CA VAL A 33 6.37 19.17 -2.52
C VAL A 33 6.86 20.48 -3.13
N LYS A 34 7.88 21.08 -2.51
CA LYS A 34 8.48 22.32 -3.01
C LYS A 34 9.63 21.98 -3.96
N ARG A 35 9.55 22.40 -5.22
CA ARG A 35 10.62 22.33 -6.22
C ARG A 35 11.03 23.75 -6.60
N GLY A 36 12.03 24.31 -5.91
CA GLY A 36 12.42 25.71 -6.09
C GLY A 36 11.31 26.67 -5.64
N GLU A 37 10.84 27.54 -6.55
CA GLU A 37 9.71 28.46 -6.30
C GLU A 37 8.33 27.83 -6.57
N GLN A 38 8.29 26.63 -7.16
CA GLN A 38 7.04 25.94 -7.50
C GLN A 38 6.61 24.99 -6.38
N ILE A 39 5.30 24.92 -6.13
CA ILE A 39 4.69 23.94 -5.24
C ILE A 39 3.94 22.94 -6.10
N ALA A 40 4.36 21.68 -6.09
CA ALA A 40 3.64 20.60 -6.74
C ALA A 40 2.87 19.79 -5.69
N GLU A 41 1.70 19.30 -6.05
CA GLU A 41 0.97 18.30 -5.29
C GLU A 41 1.37 16.92 -5.82
N LEU A 42 1.98 16.11 -4.95
CA LEU A 42 2.39 14.76 -5.25
C LEU A 42 1.43 13.78 -4.58
N THR A 43 0.76 12.95 -5.38
CA THR A 43 -0.09 11.87 -4.87
C THR A 43 0.73 10.59 -4.78
N VAL A 44 0.86 10.05 -3.57
CA VAL A 44 1.53 8.77 -3.28
C VAL A 44 0.57 7.79 -2.63
N ARG A 45 0.56 6.54 -3.13
CA ARG A 45 -0.12 5.42 -2.48
C ARG A 45 0.82 4.75 -1.50
N THR A 46 0.37 4.65 -0.26
CA THR A 46 1.08 3.99 0.83
C THR A 46 0.26 2.79 1.30
N VAL A 47 0.94 1.66 1.54
CA VAL A 47 0.32 0.46 2.11
C VAL A 47 0.68 0.42 3.60
N ALA A 48 -0.32 0.21 4.45
CA ALA A 48 -0.12 0.07 5.89
C ALA A 48 0.73 -1.17 6.17
N ARG A 49 1.63 -1.08 7.16
CA ARG A 49 2.38 -2.25 7.61
C ARG A 49 1.41 -3.22 8.29
N PRO A 50 1.38 -4.50 7.88
CA PRO A 50 0.53 -5.50 8.51
C PRO A 50 1.03 -5.80 9.93
N ASP A 51 0.11 -6.22 10.80
CA ASP A 51 0.46 -6.79 12.10
C ASP A 51 1.30 -8.06 11.93
N CYS A 52 2.08 -8.42 12.96
CA CYS A 52 3.01 -9.55 12.90
C CYS A 52 2.34 -10.84 12.44
N HIS A 53 1.14 -11.15 12.95
CA HIS A 53 0.38 -12.33 12.56
C HIS A 53 0.02 -12.34 11.06
N VAL A 54 -0.46 -11.21 10.54
CA VAL A 54 -0.84 -11.08 9.13
C VAL A 54 0.41 -11.14 8.24
N ALA A 55 1.53 -10.58 8.68
CA ALA A 55 2.81 -10.68 7.98
C ALA A 55 3.29 -12.13 7.84
N GLU A 56 3.14 -12.95 8.90
CA GLU A 56 3.47 -14.38 8.85
C GLU A 56 2.58 -15.14 7.87
N LEU A 57 1.28 -14.84 7.84
CA LEU A 57 0.35 -15.44 6.89
C LEU A 57 0.72 -15.09 5.44
N LEU A 58 1.04 -13.83 5.18
CA LEU A 58 1.49 -13.37 3.86
C LEU A 58 2.80 -14.06 3.45
N ALA A 59 3.77 -14.16 4.36
CA ALA A 59 5.05 -14.83 4.10
C ALA A 59 4.85 -16.32 3.75
N ARG A 60 3.94 -17.03 4.44
CA ARG A 60 3.61 -18.43 4.11
C ARG A 60 2.94 -18.55 2.74
N LEU A 61 2.17 -17.55 2.34
CA LEU A 61 1.54 -17.47 1.02
C LEU A 61 2.48 -16.97 -0.07
N ASP A 62 3.72 -16.59 0.27
CA ASP A 62 4.69 -16.00 -0.65
C ASP A 62 4.18 -14.68 -1.27
N LEU A 63 3.45 -13.89 -0.47
CA LEU A 63 2.93 -12.58 -0.83
C LEU A 63 3.76 -11.48 -0.14
N ASP A 64 4.47 -10.65 -0.90
CA ASP A 64 5.15 -9.47 -0.38
C ASP A 64 4.29 -8.22 -0.59
N LEU A 65 4.25 -7.35 0.42
CA LEU A 65 3.58 -6.06 0.31
C LEU A 65 4.57 -4.98 -0.14
N PRO A 66 4.13 -3.99 -0.93
CA PRO A 66 4.96 -2.86 -1.32
C PRO A 66 5.60 -2.17 -0.11
N ARG A 67 6.93 -2.21 -0.02
CA ARG A 67 7.70 -1.54 1.06
C ARG A 67 7.95 -0.06 0.77
N ARG A 68 7.75 0.35 -0.48
CA ARG A 68 7.95 1.73 -0.95
C ARG A 68 6.62 2.30 -1.40
N ASN A 69 6.45 3.60 -1.16
CA ASN A 69 5.29 4.33 -1.62
C ASN A 69 5.27 4.35 -3.16
N LEU A 70 4.11 4.12 -3.74
CA LEU A 70 3.91 4.19 -5.17
C LEU A 70 3.52 5.62 -5.53
N ILE A 71 4.23 6.24 -6.47
CA ILE A 71 3.85 7.56 -6.98
C ILE A 71 2.72 7.36 -7.99
N LEU A 72 1.57 8.00 -7.77
CA LEU A 72 0.40 7.90 -8.64
C LEU A 72 0.32 9.06 -9.63
N GLY A 73 0.80 10.24 -9.24
CA GLY A 73 0.78 11.41 -10.11
C GLY A 73 1.34 12.65 -9.42
N GLU A 74 1.84 13.57 -10.21
CA GLU A 74 2.37 14.88 -9.78
C GLU A 74 1.60 15.96 -10.54
N THR A 75 0.99 16.90 -9.82
CA THR A 75 0.36 18.09 -10.40
C THR A 75 1.12 19.33 -9.94
N VAL A 76 1.79 20.02 -10.87
CA VAL A 76 2.55 21.23 -10.55
C VAL A 76 1.59 22.42 -10.51
N LYS A 77 1.45 23.07 -9.35
CA LYS A 77 0.77 24.37 -9.25
C LYS A 77 1.83 25.45 -9.45
N SER A 78 1.84 26.04 -10.64
CA SER A 78 2.62 27.25 -10.91
C SER A 78 2.04 28.40 -10.08
N ALA A 79 2.83 28.95 -9.15
CA ALA A 79 2.47 30.19 -8.50
C ALA A 79 2.48 31.32 -9.55
N PRO A 80 1.47 32.20 -9.60
CA PRO A 80 1.45 33.30 -10.56
C PRO A 80 2.67 34.19 -10.32
N GLY A 81 3.49 34.35 -11.37
CA GLY A 81 4.61 35.27 -11.38
C GLY A 81 4.15 36.66 -10.93
N LYS A 82 4.82 37.18 -9.90
CA LYS A 82 4.68 38.56 -9.46
C LYS A 82 5.30 39.48 -10.53
N MET A 83 4.45 40.40 -11.00
CA MET A 83 4.69 41.73 -11.60
C MET A 83 6.08 42.06 -12.15
#